data_AF-A0A098TKP6-F1
#
_entry.id   AF-A0A098TKP6-F1
#
_cell.length_a   1.000
_cell.length_b   1.000
_cell.length_c   1.000
_cell.angle_alpha   90.00
_cell.angle_beta   90.00
_cell.angle_gamma   90.00
#
_symmetry.space_group_name_H-M   'P 1'
#
loop_
_entity.id
_entity.type
_entity.pdbx_description
1 polymer ?
#
loop_
_entity_poly.entity_id
_entity_poly.type
_entity_poly.pdbx_seq_one_letter_code
_entity_poly.pdbx_strand_id
1 'polypeptide(L)'
;MFQMIGGGEKAGSGIDKIRQGWASQHWRFPAIREQTQPDRVWLVLPIVSMLPGQSLEKLRELFGTPFDGLNQEEVQALVTAELEGEVSNRRMKEFCDRHPSDLTKMLQGLVRRHFYPQ
;
A
#
# COMPACT_ATOMS: atom_id res chain seq x y z
N MET A 1 -26.24 -13.94 -11.75
CA MET A 1 -26.79 -13.02 -12.77
C MET A 1 -25.70 -12.48 -13.71
N PHE A 2 -24.73 -11.69 -13.27
CA PHE A 2 -23.67 -11.12 -14.15
C PHE A 2 -22.74 -12.14 -14.83
N GLN A 3 -22.38 -13.24 -14.16
CA GLN A 3 -21.61 -14.34 -14.77
C GLN A 3 -22.35 -15.05 -15.92
N MET A 4 -23.69 -15.10 -15.87
CA MET A 4 -24.50 -15.82 -16.86
C MET A 4 -24.66 -15.04 -18.17
N ILE A 5 -24.37 -13.73 -18.15
CA ILE A 5 -24.36 -12.85 -19.34
C ILE A 5 -22.93 -12.53 -19.81
N GLY A 6 -21.92 -13.24 -19.29
CA GLY A 6 -20.50 -13.05 -19.66
C GLY A 6 -19.86 -11.76 -19.15
N GLY A 7 -20.61 -10.90 -18.45
CA GLY A 7 -20.15 -9.60 -17.94
C GLY A 7 -19.55 -9.64 -16.53
N GLY A 8 -19.34 -10.82 -15.95
CA GLY A 8 -18.78 -10.95 -14.61
C GLY A 8 -17.91 -12.19 -14.48
N GLU A 9 -16.77 -12.05 -13.81
CA GLU A 9 -15.92 -13.18 -13.46
C GLU A 9 -16.42 -13.89 -12.19
N LYS A 10 -15.73 -14.96 -11.76
CA LYS A 10 -16.00 -15.62 -10.47
C LYS A 10 -15.93 -14.57 -9.35
N ALA A 11 -16.81 -14.69 -8.35
CA ALA A 11 -16.81 -13.77 -7.21
C ALA A 11 -15.40 -13.75 -6.59
N GLY A 12 -14.80 -12.57 -6.47
CA GLY A 12 -13.43 -12.38 -5.97
C GLY A 12 -12.31 -12.41 -7.02
N SER A 13 -12.46 -13.06 -8.19
CA SER A 13 -11.33 -13.17 -9.14
C SER A 13 -10.99 -11.86 -9.85
N GLY A 14 -11.97 -10.96 -9.99
CA GLY A 14 -11.76 -9.67 -10.65
C GLY A 14 -10.76 -8.79 -9.92
N ILE A 15 -10.83 -8.70 -8.58
CA ILE A 15 -9.89 -7.87 -7.81
C ILE A 15 -8.47 -8.46 -7.84
N ASP A 16 -8.35 -9.79 -7.83
CA ASP A 16 -7.06 -10.46 -7.92
C ASP A 16 -6.38 -10.20 -9.28
N LYS A 17 -7.14 -10.23 -10.38
CA LYS A 17 -6.61 -9.89 -11.71
C LYS A 17 -6.21 -8.43 -11.83
N ILE A 18 -6.98 -7.51 -11.26
CA ILE A 18 -6.59 -6.09 -11.22
C ILE A 18 -5.28 -5.93 -10.43
N ARG A 19 -5.17 -6.58 -9.27
CA ARG A 19 -3.93 -6.56 -8.46
C ARG A 19 -2.74 -7.12 -9.24
N GLN A 20 -2.91 -8.25 -9.93
CA GLN A 20 -1.86 -8.84 -10.78
C GLN A 20 -1.46 -7.91 -11.92
N GLY A 21 -2.43 -7.27 -12.59
CA GLY A 21 -2.16 -6.31 -13.64
C GLY A 21 -1.31 -5.13 -13.16
N TRP A 22 -1.66 -4.56 -12.00
CA TRP A 22 -0.90 -3.47 -11.39
C TRP A 22 0.49 -3.90 -10.92
N ALA A 23 0.60 -5.08 -10.29
CA ALA A 23 1.88 -5.66 -9.90
C ALA A 23 2.82 -5.85 -11.11
N SER A 24 2.29 -6.32 -12.26
CA SER A 24 3.07 -6.51 -13.48
C SER A 24 3.68 -5.20 -14.02
N GLN A 25 3.02 -4.07 -13.75
CA GLN A 25 3.48 -2.74 -14.15
C GLN A 25 4.27 -2.03 -13.06
N HIS A 26 4.53 -2.70 -11.92
CA HIS A 26 5.14 -2.11 -10.73
C HIS A 26 4.40 -0.85 -10.24
N TRP A 27 3.10 -0.79 -10.52
CA TRP A 27 2.22 0.26 -10.05
C TRP A 27 1.72 -0.05 -8.65
N ARG A 28 1.33 0.99 -7.92
CA ARG A 28 0.75 0.81 -6.59
C ARG A 28 -0.52 -0.01 -6.64
N PHE A 29 -0.64 -0.94 -5.70
CA PHE A 29 -1.81 -1.80 -5.64
C PHE A 29 -3.10 -0.98 -5.48
N PRO A 30 -4.18 -1.41 -6.17
CA PRO A 30 -5.51 -0.90 -5.92
C PRO A 30 -5.85 -0.84 -4.43
N ALA A 31 -6.54 0.21 -4.00
CA ALA A 31 -6.97 0.36 -2.61
C ALA A 31 -8.50 0.43 -2.55
N ILE A 32 -9.08 -0.22 -1.54
CA ILE A 32 -10.49 -0.07 -1.17
C ILE A 32 -10.53 0.84 0.05
N ARG A 33 -11.26 1.95 -0.06
CA ARG A 33 -11.51 2.88 1.05
C ARG A 33 -13.00 2.92 1.35
N GLU A 34 -13.34 2.82 2.62
CA GLU A 34 -14.73 2.86 3.09
C GLU A 34 -14.95 4.19 3.83
N GLN A 35 -16.10 4.82 3.57
CA GLN A 35 -16.60 6.00 4.26
C GLN A 35 -17.98 5.65 4.80
N THR A 36 -18.25 5.93 6.08
CA THR A 36 -19.50 5.53 6.75
C THR A 36 -20.51 6.67 6.88
N GLN A 37 -20.14 7.89 6.49
CA GLN A 37 -21.01 9.07 6.57
C GLN A 37 -20.73 10.03 5.40
N PRO A 38 -21.47 9.93 4.28
CA PRO A 38 -22.42 8.85 3.93
C PRO A 38 -21.72 7.53 3.60
N ASP A 39 -22.46 6.42 3.61
CA ASP A 39 -21.93 5.10 3.23
C ASP A 39 -21.45 5.09 1.78
N ARG A 40 -20.13 4.99 1.59
CA ARG A 40 -19.47 4.93 0.28
C ARG A 40 -18.27 3.98 0.32
N VAL A 41 -18.05 3.29 -0.78
CA VAL A 41 -16.85 2.50 -1.01
C VAL A 41 -16.15 3.03 -2.27
N TRP A 42 -14.88 3.34 -2.13
CA TRP A 42 -14.03 3.84 -3.21
C TRP A 42 -13.03 2.76 -3.60
N LEU A 43 -13.02 2.39 -4.89
CA LEU A 43 -11.94 1.62 -5.48
C LEU A 43 -10.97 2.57 -6.16
N VAL A 44 -9.80 2.76 -5.56
CA VAL A 44 -8.74 3.61 -6.09
C VAL A 44 -7.77 2.75 -6.91
N LEU A 45 -7.50 3.15 -8.15
CA LEU A 45 -6.64 2.44 -9.11
C LEU A 45 -5.46 3.34 -9.53
N PRO A 46 -4.38 3.44 -8.76
CA PRO A 46 -3.30 4.38 -9.04
C PRO A 46 -2.43 3.90 -10.21
N ILE A 47 -2.30 4.69 -11.26
CA ILE A 47 -1.41 4.40 -12.42
C ILE A 47 0.00 4.99 -12.24
N VAL A 48 0.50 4.96 -11.02
CA VAL A 48 1.80 5.54 -10.64
C VAL A 48 2.72 4.49 -10.04
N SER A 49 4.03 4.69 -10.21
CA SER A 49 5.06 3.83 -9.64
C SER A 49 4.86 3.62 -8.14
N MET A 50 5.14 2.39 -7.70
CA MET A 50 5.14 2.01 -6.29
C MET A 50 6.17 2.76 -5.46
N LEU A 51 7.33 3.08 -6.04
CA LEU A 51 8.41 3.86 -5.43
C LEU A 51 8.70 5.08 -6.32
N PRO A 52 7.88 6.15 -6.25
CA PRO A 52 8.18 7.36 -7.00
C PRO A 52 9.41 8.04 -6.40
N GLY A 53 10.37 8.45 -7.26
CA GLY A 53 11.58 9.13 -6.82
C GLY A 53 11.28 10.36 -5.95
N GLN A 54 10.23 11.11 -6.26
CA GLN A 54 9.83 12.27 -5.47
C GLN A 54 9.45 11.95 -4.01
N SER A 55 8.76 10.83 -3.75
CA SER A 55 8.46 10.45 -2.36
C SER A 55 9.72 9.99 -1.62
N LEU A 56 10.64 9.32 -2.32
CA LEU A 56 11.93 8.95 -1.73
C LEU A 56 12.75 10.19 -1.35
N GLU A 57 12.83 11.19 -2.22
CA GLU A 57 13.53 12.45 -1.92
C GLU A 57 12.87 13.19 -0.74
N LYS A 58 11.53 13.32 -0.73
CA LYS A 58 10.82 13.92 0.42
C LYS A 58 11.10 13.19 1.73
N LEU A 59 11.09 11.86 1.72
CA LEU A 59 11.33 11.07 2.93
C LEU A 59 12.79 11.17 3.38
N ARG A 60 13.75 11.26 2.45
CA ARG A 60 15.16 11.57 2.77
C ARG A 60 15.32 12.96 3.37
N GLU A 61 14.62 13.97 2.85
CA GLU A 61 14.62 15.32 3.40
C GLU A 61 14.03 15.36 4.82
N LEU A 62 12.95 14.61 5.06
CA LEU A 62 12.27 14.57 6.36
C LEU A 62 13.06 13.81 7.44
N PHE A 63 13.68 12.69 7.08
CA PHE A 63 14.27 11.77 8.07
C PHE A 63 15.80 11.72 8.04
N GLY A 64 16.44 12.24 6.98
CA GLY A 64 17.90 12.29 6.85
C GLY A 64 18.57 10.91 6.79
N THR A 65 19.82 10.85 7.25
CA THR A 65 20.68 9.65 7.21
C THR A 65 20.05 8.37 7.79
N PRO A 66 19.24 8.41 8.86
CA PRO A 66 18.50 7.23 9.32
C PRO A 66 17.66 6.54 8.24
N PHE A 67 17.12 7.27 7.27
CA PHE A 67 16.31 6.73 6.18
C PHE A 67 17.11 5.78 5.27
N ASP A 68 18.39 6.09 5.05
CA ASP A 68 19.26 5.31 4.17
C ASP A 68 19.57 3.91 4.72
N GLY A 69 19.39 3.71 6.03
CA GLY A 69 19.54 2.43 6.71
C GLY A 69 18.29 1.54 6.69
N LEU A 70 17.19 2.01 6.11
CA LEU A 70 15.94 1.24 6.03
C LEU A 70 16.01 0.17 4.94
N ASN A 71 15.42 -0.99 5.23
CA ASN A 71 15.26 -2.02 4.23
C ASN A 71 14.12 -1.68 3.25
N GLN A 72 14.01 -2.43 2.15
CA GLN A 72 13.03 -2.17 1.10
C GLN A 72 11.58 -2.12 1.61
N GLU A 73 11.20 -3.00 2.53
CA GLU A 73 9.83 -3.06 3.05
C GLU A 73 9.52 -1.90 4.00
N GLU A 74 10.52 -1.47 4.76
CA GLU A 74 10.44 -0.29 5.62
C GLU A 74 10.28 0.99 4.78
N VAL A 75 11.10 1.14 3.73
CA VAL A 75 10.96 2.23 2.76
C VAL A 75 9.58 2.20 2.12
N GLN A 76 9.11 1.02 1.72
CA GLN A 76 7.80 0.86 1.09
C GLN A 76 6.65 1.21 2.05
N ALA A 77 6.78 0.89 3.34
CA ALA A 77 5.81 1.31 4.35
C ALA A 77 5.74 2.84 4.50
N LEU A 78 6.88 3.52 4.53
CA LEU A 78 6.94 4.98 4.63
C LEU A 78 6.45 5.69 3.36
N VAL A 79 6.80 5.16 2.19
CA VAL A 79 6.28 5.65 0.91
C VAL A 79 4.75 5.48 0.90
N THR A 80 4.24 4.30 1.24
CA THR A 80 2.78 4.05 1.34
C THR A 80 2.10 5.07 2.25
N ALA A 81 2.68 5.32 3.43
CA ALA A 81 2.18 6.30 4.39
C ALA A 81 2.14 7.74 3.85
N GLU A 82 3.23 8.21 3.22
CA GLU A 82 3.29 9.57 2.65
C GLU A 82 2.22 9.78 1.58
N LEU A 83 1.95 8.74 0.81
CA LEU A 83 1.08 8.83 -0.37
C LEU A 83 -0.39 8.56 -0.06
N GLU A 84 -0.66 7.70 0.91
CA GLU A 84 -2.02 7.28 1.25
C GLU A 84 -2.56 7.99 2.49
N GLY A 85 -1.68 8.64 3.27
CA GLY A 85 -1.96 9.28 4.55
C GLY A 85 -1.86 8.31 5.74
N GLU A 86 -1.86 7.01 5.48
CA GLU A 86 -1.76 5.96 6.50
C GLU A 86 -1.06 4.72 5.93
N VAL A 87 -0.52 3.91 6.83
CA VAL A 87 -0.08 2.55 6.51
C VAL A 87 -0.57 1.60 7.60
N SER A 88 -1.14 0.47 7.19
CA SER A 88 -1.64 -0.56 8.10
C SER A 88 -1.04 -1.92 7.77
N ASN A 89 -1.08 -2.83 8.74
CA ASN A 89 -0.64 -4.21 8.52
C ASN A 89 -1.42 -4.85 7.35
N ARG A 90 -2.74 -4.64 7.31
CA ARG A 90 -3.60 -5.10 6.22
C ARG A 90 -3.13 -4.57 4.87
N ARG A 91 -2.79 -3.27 4.79
CA ARG A 91 -2.29 -2.65 3.56
C ARG A 91 -0.96 -3.26 3.13
N MET A 92 -0.01 -3.43 4.05
CA MET A 92 1.28 -4.07 3.77
C MET A 92 1.13 -5.49 3.24
N LYS A 93 0.17 -6.28 3.77
CA LYS A 93 -0.09 -7.65 3.29
C LYS A 93 -0.53 -7.76 1.84
N GLU A 94 -0.96 -6.66 1.22
CA GLU A 94 -1.37 -6.66 -0.19
C GLU A 94 -0.18 -6.70 -1.15
N PHE A 95 1.01 -6.35 -0.66
CA PHE A 95 2.24 -6.29 -1.47
C PHE A 95 3.49 -6.86 -0.79
N CYS A 96 3.37 -7.35 0.45
CA CYS A 96 4.43 -8.05 1.17
C CYS A 96 4.00 -9.47 1.57
N ASP A 97 4.88 -10.43 1.29
CA ASP A 97 4.67 -11.84 1.63
C ASP A 97 5.08 -12.22 3.07
N ARG A 98 5.54 -11.25 3.88
CA ARG A 98 5.87 -11.51 5.29
C ARG A 98 4.66 -11.96 6.11
N HIS A 99 4.97 -12.67 7.20
CA HIS A 99 3.98 -13.05 8.19
C HIS A 99 3.41 -11.79 8.88
N PRO A 100 2.09 -11.73 9.17
CA PRO A 100 1.47 -10.55 9.77
C PRO A 100 2.13 -10.07 11.06
N SER A 101 2.60 -10.98 11.91
CA SER A 101 3.31 -10.60 13.15
C SER A 101 4.59 -9.81 12.88
N ASP A 102 5.30 -10.15 11.82
CA ASP A 102 6.59 -9.53 11.49
C ASP A 102 6.37 -8.15 10.85
N LEU A 103 5.30 -8.01 10.07
CA LEU A 103 4.85 -6.70 9.59
C LEU A 103 4.46 -5.79 10.75
N THR A 104 3.72 -6.30 11.75
CA THR A 104 3.39 -5.51 12.96
C THR A 104 4.65 -5.06 13.69
N LYS A 105 5.61 -5.98 13.91
CA LYS A 105 6.88 -5.64 14.58
C LYS A 105 7.68 -4.60 13.79
N MET A 106 7.72 -4.73 12.46
CA MET A 106 8.41 -3.77 11.57
C MET A 106 7.77 -2.39 11.66
N LEU A 107 6.44 -2.30 11.54
CA LEU A 107 5.71 -1.02 11.64
C LEU A 107 5.90 -0.37 13.02
N GLN A 108 5.83 -1.15 14.10
CA GLN A 108 6.15 -0.67 15.46
C GLN A 108 7.60 -0.19 15.57
N GLY A 109 8.55 -0.87 14.92
CA GLY A 109 9.95 -0.47 14.86
C GLY A 109 10.16 0.86 14.12
N LEU A 110 9.39 1.15 13.08
CA LEU A 110 9.43 2.45 12.39
C LEU A 110 8.91 3.58 13.27
N VAL A 111 7.78 3.38 13.96
CA VAL A 111 7.22 4.37 14.90
C VAL A 111 8.19 4.64 16.05
N ARG A 112 8.79 3.61 16.63
CA ARG A 112 9.78 3.75 17.73
C ARG A 112 11.04 4.51 17.32
N ARG A 113 11.43 4.42 16.04
CA ARG A 113 12.57 5.16 15.47
C ARG A 113 12.19 6.56 14.98
N HIS A 114 10.98 7.04 15.30
CA HIS A 114 10.47 8.35 14.90
C HIS A 114 10.34 8.58 13.39
N PHE A 115 10.22 7.52 12.59
CA PHE A 115 9.92 7.63 11.16
C PHE A 115 8.44 7.91 10.85
N TYR A 116 7.66 8.28 11.86
CA TYR A 116 6.26 8.65 11.69
C TYR A 116 5.97 9.85 12.59
N PRO A 117 5.56 11.00 12.02
CA PRO A 117 5.04 12.09 12.84
C PRO A 117 3.74 11.64 13.50
N GLN A 118 3.57 11.97 14.79
CA GLN A 118 2.29 11.80 15.48
C GLN A 118 1.26 12.80 14.99
#